data_AF-A0A1U8LAE3-F1
#
_entry.id   AF-A0A1U8LAE3-F1
#
_cell.length_a   1.000
_cell.length_b   1.000
_cell.length_c   1.000
_cell.angle_alpha   90.00
_cell.angle_beta   90.00
_cell.angle_gamma   90.00
#
_symmetry.space_group_name_H-M   'P 1'
#
loop_
_entity.id
_entity.type
_entity.pdbx_description
1 polymer ?
#
loop_
_entity_poly.entity_id
_entity_poly.type
_entity_poly.pdbx_seq_one_letter_code
_entity_poly.pdbx_strand_id
1 'polypeptide(L)'
;MFMFSRSICCAKLNQLSTFETLFSNLKLRPYATPLIGPLQTCESRIYSREKAEYANVNWDELGFALTKTDYMYVMNFTEEEQKFFNGTLTRFGNIEMCPSSGILNYGQGLFEGLKAYRKEDEGILLFRPQENALRMKIGADRMCMPSPTVDQFIDAVKKTVLASKRWVPPYGRGSLYVRPLLMGTGRNLGVKPSSDYTFLVYASPVGNYHKGDLNLMVEDNV
;
A
#
# COMPACT_ATOMS: atom_id res chain seq x y z
N MET A 1 6.11 22.41 8.43
CA MET A 1 4.75 22.72 7.93
C MET A 1 4.89 23.54 6.66
N PHE A 2 4.65 22.93 5.49
CA PHE A 2 4.55 23.64 4.22
C PHE A 2 3.40 23.01 3.43
N MET A 3 2.31 23.76 3.26
CA MET A 3 1.22 23.44 2.34
C MET A 3 1.57 23.99 0.97
N PHE A 4 1.66 23.12 -0.04
CA PHE A 4 1.47 23.52 -1.42
C PHE A 4 0.20 22.85 -1.94
N SER A 5 -0.79 23.69 -2.26
CA SER A 5 -1.99 23.33 -3.00
C SER A 5 -1.62 23.12 -4.46
N ARG A 6 -1.85 21.93 -5.00
CA ARG A 6 -2.08 21.67 -6.44
C ARG A 6 -2.67 20.28 -6.66
N SER A 7 -3.75 20.29 -7.45
CA SER A 7 -4.55 19.25 -8.11
C SER A 7 -4.42 17.78 -7.68
N ILE A 8 -5.59 17.23 -7.32
CA ILE A 8 -5.86 15.83 -6.96
C ILE A 8 -5.59 14.93 -8.18
N CYS A 9 -4.54 14.11 -8.11
CA CYS A 9 -4.39 12.96 -9.01
C CYS A 9 -4.70 11.69 -8.21
N CYS A 10 -5.84 11.07 -8.50
CA CYS A 10 -6.38 9.91 -7.79
C CYS A 10 -6.08 8.64 -8.60
N ALA A 11 -5.26 7.74 -8.06
CA ALA A 11 -4.98 6.45 -8.71
C ALA A 11 -6.12 5.46 -8.40
N LYS A 12 -6.97 5.16 -9.39
CA LYS A 12 -7.93 4.05 -9.31
C LYS A 12 -7.17 2.72 -9.35
N LEU A 13 -7.39 1.85 -8.36
CA LEU A 13 -7.05 0.42 -8.52
C LEU A 13 -8.12 -0.19 -9.42
N ASN A 14 -7.80 -0.43 -10.69
CA ASN A 14 -8.34 -1.52 -11.52
C ASN A 14 -7.68 -1.44 -12.91
N GLN A 15 -6.85 -2.43 -13.24
CA GLN A 15 -6.62 -3.06 -14.56
C GLN A 15 -5.17 -3.59 -14.67
N LEU A 16 -5.03 -4.92 -14.74
CA LEU A 16 -3.87 -5.65 -15.24
C LEU A 16 -4.37 -6.87 -16.02
N SER A 17 -4.14 -6.89 -17.34
CA SER A 17 -4.01 -8.05 -18.26
C SER A 17 -3.97 -7.48 -19.70
N THR A 18 -3.12 -7.83 -20.66
CA THR A 18 -2.02 -8.79 -20.84
C THR A 18 -1.32 -8.41 -22.16
N PHE A 19 -0.07 -8.84 -22.30
CA PHE A 19 0.77 -8.81 -23.49
C PHE A 19 0.10 -9.34 -24.77
N GLU A 20 0.43 -8.77 -25.94
CA GLU A 20 0.91 -9.54 -27.10
C GLU A 20 1.61 -8.67 -28.15
N THR A 21 2.49 -9.31 -28.90
CA THR A 21 3.67 -8.77 -29.58
C THR A 21 3.51 -8.87 -31.11
N LEU A 22 4.13 -7.95 -31.86
CA LEU A 22 4.65 -8.09 -33.24
C LEU A 22 3.71 -8.68 -34.32
N PHE A 23 3.31 -7.86 -35.31
CA PHE A 23 3.46 -8.23 -36.73
C PHE A 23 3.63 -6.98 -37.60
N SER A 24 4.65 -7.02 -38.44
CA SER A 24 5.03 -6.00 -39.42
C SER A 24 4.48 -6.36 -40.80
N ASN A 25 4.26 -5.31 -41.62
CA ASN A 25 4.04 -5.31 -43.07
C ASN A 25 2.68 -5.85 -43.59
N LEU A 26 1.84 -4.97 -44.15
CA LEU A 26 1.64 -4.88 -45.61
C LEU A 26 0.64 -3.75 -46.01
N LYS A 27 1.14 -2.86 -46.87
CA LYS A 27 0.51 -2.17 -48.03
C LYS A 27 -0.85 -1.46 -47.92
N LEU A 28 -0.76 -0.14 -48.11
CA LEU A 28 -1.80 0.83 -48.51
C LEU A 28 -2.51 0.45 -49.82
N ARG A 29 -3.84 0.67 -49.88
CA ARG A 29 -4.56 1.22 -51.06
C ARG A 29 -5.77 2.07 -50.61
N PRO A 30 -6.18 3.11 -51.36
CA PRO A 30 -7.23 4.07 -50.97
C PRO A 30 -8.56 3.92 -51.74
N TYR A 31 -9.60 4.57 -51.19
CA TYR A 31 -10.84 5.13 -51.78
C TYR A 31 -12.22 4.58 -51.35
N ALA A 32 -13.04 5.55 -50.88
CA ALA A 32 -14.52 5.70 -50.83
C ALA A 32 -15.32 4.68 -50.01
N THR A 33 -16.29 5.02 -49.13
CA THR A 33 -17.43 5.97 -49.22
C THR A 33 -18.06 6.07 -47.80
N PRO A 34 -18.76 7.15 -47.38
CA PRO A 34 -19.34 7.20 -46.03
C PRO A 34 -20.73 6.55 -46.03
N LEU A 35 -20.87 5.41 -45.34
CA LEU A 35 -22.17 4.86 -44.97
C LEU A 35 -22.45 5.21 -43.51
N ILE A 36 -23.39 6.14 -43.31
CA ILE A 36 -23.97 6.49 -42.01
C ILE A 36 -24.83 5.29 -41.58
N GLY A 37 -24.25 4.42 -40.74
CA GLY A 37 -25.00 3.44 -39.96
C GLY A 37 -25.55 4.08 -38.68
N PRO A 38 -26.67 3.58 -38.13
CA PRO A 38 -27.26 4.13 -36.92
C PRO A 38 -26.26 4.08 -35.75
N LEU A 39 -26.22 5.15 -34.96
CA LEU A 39 -25.52 5.21 -33.68
C LEU A 39 -25.98 4.02 -32.82
N GLN A 40 -25.14 3.00 -32.74
CA GLN A 40 -25.35 1.90 -31.81
C GLN A 40 -25.21 2.49 -30.41
N THR A 41 -26.34 2.63 -29.72
CA THR A 41 -26.36 2.96 -28.31
C THR A 41 -25.57 1.90 -27.58
N CYS A 42 -24.41 2.29 -27.04
CA CYS A 42 -23.62 1.45 -26.16
C CYS A 42 -24.49 1.11 -24.95
N GLU A 43 -25.01 -0.11 -24.92
CA GLU A 43 -25.74 -0.65 -23.80
C GLU A 43 -24.83 -0.54 -22.57
N SER A 44 -25.24 0.29 -21.61
CA SER A 44 -24.59 0.39 -20.32
C SER A 44 -24.72 -0.97 -19.65
N ARG A 45 -23.66 -1.77 -19.68
CA ARG A 45 -23.56 -3.01 -18.90
C ARG A 45 -23.80 -2.65 -17.45
N ILE A 46 -25.00 -2.96 -16.96
CA ILE A 46 -25.34 -2.92 -15.55
C ILE A 46 -24.45 -3.98 -14.88
N TYR A 47 -23.30 -3.55 -14.35
CA TYR A 47 -22.51 -4.37 -13.46
C TYR A 47 -23.33 -4.52 -12.18
N SER A 48 -23.98 -5.67 -11.99
CA SER A 48 -24.59 -6.03 -10.72
C SER A 48 -23.49 -6.01 -9.66
N ARG A 49 -23.44 -4.95 -8.85
CA ARG A 49 -22.46 -4.79 -7.78
C ARG A 49 -22.78 -5.79 -6.68
N GLU A 50 -21.93 -6.79 -6.55
CA GLU A 50 -21.95 -7.68 -5.39
C GLU A 50 -21.68 -6.84 -4.14
N LYS A 51 -22.61 -6.89 -3.17
CA LYS A 51 -22.52 -6.12 -1.93
C LYS A 51 -21.28 -6.59 -1.16
N ALA A 52 -20.42 -5.66 -0.75
CA ALA A 52 -19.18 -6.02 -0.07
C ALA A 52 -19.48 -6.80 1.23
N GLU A 53 -18.87 -7.97 1.37
CA GLU A 53 -18.87 -8.72 2.62
C GLU A 53 -17.93 -8.02 3.62
N TYR A 54 -18.49 -7.59 4.76
CA TYR A 54 -17.76 -6.86 5.80
C TYR A 54 -17.31 -7.82 6.92
N ALA A 55 -16.19 -7.50 7.55
CA ALA A 55 -15.79 -8.19 8.78
C ALA A 55 -16.83 -7.99 9.90
N ASN A 56 -17.05 -9.02 10.71
CA ASN A 56 -17.96 -8.96 11.85
C ASN A 56 -17.32 -8.23 13.03
N VAL A 57 -17.36 -6.90 13.01
CA VAL A 57 -16.83 -6.01 14.06
C VAL A 57 -17.76 -4.82 14.28
N ASN A 58 -17.72 -4.22 15.48
CA ASN A 58 -18.41 -2.97 15.74
C ASN A 58 -17.59 -1.78 15.22
N TRP A 59 -17.98 -1.25 14.05
CA TRP A 59 -17.27 -0.17 13.37
C TRP A 59 -17.24 1.16 14.15
N ASP A 60 -18.21 1.38 15.06
CA ASP A 60 -18.35 2.63 15.82
C ASP A 60 -17.47 2.69 17.07
N GLU A 61 -17.04 1.52 17.53
CA GLU A 61 -16.19 1.34 18.72
C GLU A 61 -14.74 1.05 18.34
N LEU A 62 -14.37 1.18 17.06
CA LEU A 62 -13.00 1.01 16.62
C LEU A 62 -12.08 2.06 17.26
N GLY A 63 -11.30 1.61 18.23
CA GLY A 63 -10.17 2.35 18.77
C GLY A 63 -8.95 2.31 17.84
N PHE A 64 -7.81 2.74 18.37
CA PHE A 64 -6.51 2.65 17.68
C PHE A 64 -5.73 1.38 18.04
N ALA A 65 -6.35 0.46 18.79
CA ALA A 65 -5.75 -0.82 19.11
C ALA A 65 -5.65 -1.70 17.87
N LEU A 66 -4.61 -2.53 17.82
CA LEU A 66 -4.40 -3.46 16.71
C LEU A 66 -5.55 -4.47 16.65
N THR A 67 -6.38 -4.35 15.62
CA THR A 67 -7.26 -5.42 15.18
C THR A 67 -6.55 -6.20 14.08
N LYS A 68 -6.30 -7.50 14.33
CA LYS A 68 -5.58 -8.37 13.39
C LYS A 68 -6.42 -8.60 12.14
N THR A 69 -5.87 -8.26 10.98
CA THR A 69 -6.44 -8.63 9.68
C THR A 69 -6.00 -10.03 9.27
N ASP A 70 -6.58 -10.55 8.19
CA ASP A 70 -6.33 -11.94 7.77
C ASP A 70 -4.94 -12.16 7.16
N TYR A 71 -4.39 -11.13 6.52
CA TYR A 71 -3.16 -11.22 5.73
C TYR A 71 -2.21 -10.06 6.01
N MET A 72 -0.93 -10.32 5.71
CA MET A 72 0.13 -9.33 5.56
C MET A 72 0.92 -9.66 4.28
N TYR A 73 1.64 -8.68 3.75
CA TYR A 73 2.54 -8.86 2.61
C TYR A 73 3.99 -8.86 3.10
N VAL A 74 4.82 -9.75 2.56
CA VAL A 74 6.24 -9.86 2.91
C VAL A 74 7.08 -9.95 1.64
N MET A 75 8.20 -9.24 1.62
CA MET A 75 9.20 -9.27 0.56
C MET A 75 10.58 -9.16 1.20
N ASN A 76 11.56 -9.88 0.67
CA ASN A 76 12.89 -9.99 1.26
C ASN A 76 13.95 -9.40 0.35
N PHE A 77 15.07 -9.01 0.95
CA PHE A 77 16.31 -8.62 0.31
C PHE A 77 17.43 -9.40 0.98
N THR A 78 18.37 -9.91 0.18
CA THR A 78 19.60 -10.52 0.67
C THR A 78 20.80 -9.87 -0.03
N GLU A 79 21.95 -9.93 0.63
CA GLU A 79 23.20 -9.44 0.05
C GLU A 79 23.58 -10.17 -1.25
N GLU A 80 23.15 -11.41 -1.43
CA GLU A 80 23.36 -12.17 -2.67
C GLU A 80 22.51 -11.64 -3.83
N GLU A 81 21.22 -11.37 -3.58
CA GLU A 81 20.27 -10.97 -4.63
C GLU A 81 20.38 -9.49 -5.01
N GLN A 82 20.88 -8.64 -4.11
CA GLN A 82 21.04 -7.18 -4.28
C GLN A 82 19.76 -6.45 -4.72
N LYS A 83 18.59 -7.08 -4.54
CA LYS A 83 17.27 -6.54 -4.88
C LYS A 83 16.21 -7.14 -3.97
N PHE A 84 15.06 -6.48 -3.91
CA PHE A 84 13.89 -7.07 -3.26
C PHE A 84 13.23 -8.12 -4.14
N PHE A 85 12.95 -9.29 -3.58
CA PHE A 85 12.42 -10.46 -4.28
C PHE A 85 11.42 -11.25 -3.40
N ASN A 86 10.74 -12.23 -4.00
CA ASN A 86 9.78 -13.12 -3.33
C ASN A 86 8.67 -12.40 -2.56
N GLY A 87 8.08 -11.37 -3.18
CA GLY A 87 6.94 -10.65 -2.64
C GLY A 87 5.66 -11.51 -2.60
N THR A 88 5.17 -11.83 -1.41
CA THR A 88 4.02 -12.73 -1.22
C THR A 88 3.05 -12.26 -0.14
N LEU A 89 1.78 -12.64 -0.28
CA LEU A 89 0.77 -12.49 0.77
C LEU A 89 0.81 -13.71 1.69
N THR A 90 0.94 -13.50 2.98
CA THR A 90 0.94 -14.54 4.01
C THR A 90 -0.14 -14.23 5.05
N ARG A 91 -0.55 -15.25 5.81
CA ARG A 91 -1.45 -15.03 6.95
C ARG A 91 -0.79 -14.12 7.96
N PHE A 92 -1.56 -13.20 8.54
CA PHE A 92 -1.06 -12.35 9.61
C PHE A 92 -0.53 -13.21 10.75
N GLY A 93 0.69 -12.93 11.20
CA GLY A 93 1.36 -13.72 12.24
C GLY A 93 2.61 -13.02 12.77
N ASN A 94 3.23 -13.65 13.77
CA ASN A 94 4.49 -13.18 14.31
C ASN A 94 5.60 -13.33 13.26
N ILE A 95 6.60 -12.46 13.35
CA ILE A 95 7.79 -12.50 12.51
C ILE A 95 8.90 -13.16 13.32
N GLU A 96 9.44 -14.26 12.82
CA GLU A 96 10.63 -14.89 13.39
C GLU A 96 11.87 -14.08 13.00
N MET A 97 12.74 -13.80 13.98
CA MET A 97 13.90 -12.94 13.77
C MET A 97 15.07 -13.41 14.65
N CYS A 98 16.29 -13.25 14.13
CA CYS A 98 17.49 -13.56 14.89
C CYS A 98 17.69 -12.51 16.00
N PRO A 99 18.09 -12.91 17.23
CA PRO A 99 18.37 -11.94 18.29
C PRO A 99 19.46 -10.92 17.93
N SER A 100 20.39 -11.28 17.03
CA SER A 100 21.45 -10.38 16.54
C SER A 100 21.03 -9.54 15.33
N SER A 101 19.74 -9.44 15.00
CA SER A 101 19.28 -8.61 13.90
C SER A 101 19.48 -7.12 14.19
N GLY A 102 19.90 -6.36 13.17
CA GLY A 102 20.22 -4.93 13.30
C GLY A 102 19.04 -4.08 13.77
N ILE A 103 17.81 -4.44 13.40
CA ILE A 103 16.59 -3.78 13.90
C ILE A 103 16.42 -3.93 15.43
N LEU A 104 16.78 -5.07 16.01
CA LEU A 104 16.62 -5.33 17.44
C LEU A 104 17.69 -4.67 18.30
N ASN A 105 18.93 -4.57 17.78
CA ASN A 105 20.08 -4.11 18.54
C ASN A 105 20.40 -2.62 18.31
N TYR A 106 20.16 -2.11 17.10
CA TYR A 106 20.56 -0.76 16.69
C TYR A 106 19.41 0.04 16.09
N GLY A 107 18.18 -0.48 16.11
CA GLY A 107 17.02 0.20 15.55
C GLY A 107 17.14 0.43 14.04
N GLN A 108 17.90 -0.39 13.30
CA GLN A 108 18.07 -0.24 11.86
C GLN A 108 16.78 -0.65 11.11
N GLY A 109 15.83 0.27 11.06
CA GLY A 109 14.61 0.14 10.30
C GLY A 109 13.78 1.40 10.33
N LEU A 110 12.70 1.36 9.57
CA LEU A 110 11.79 2.48 9.38
C LEU A 110 10.40 1.96 9.07
N PHE A 111 9.42 2.86 9.17
CA PHE A 111 8.04 2.56 8.88
C PHE A 111 7.38 3.67 8.08
N GLU A 112 6.27 3.33 7.46
CA GLU A 112 5.37 4.27 6.81
C GLU A 112 3.95 4.17 7.37
N GLY A 113 3.13 5.18 7.09
CA GLY A 113 1.74 5.23 7.53
C GLY A 113 0.86 5.81 6.45
N LEU A 114 -0.12 5.03 5.99
CA LEU A 114 -1.12 5.46 5.04
C LEU A 114 -2.47 4.82 5.33
N LYS A 115 -3.52 5.33 4.69
CA LYS A 115 -4.89 4.91 4.93
C LYS A 115 -5.58 4.54 3.63
N ALA A 116 -6.36 3.46 3.67
CA ALA A 116 -7.30 3.11 2.63
C ALA A 116 -8.72 3.46 3.09
N TYR A 117 -9.48 4.09 2.21
CA TYR A 117 -10.84 4.56 2.47
C TYR A 117 -11.81 3.89 1.51
N ARG A 118 -12.97 3.49 2.04
CA ARG A 118 -14.10 3.11 1.21
C ARG A 118 -14.82 4.36 0.77
N LYS A 119 -15.24 4.41 -0.49
CA LYS A 119 -16.13 5.43 -1.05
C LYS A 119 -17.60 5.02 -0.92
N GLU A 120 -18.51 5.97 -1.14
CA GLU A 120 -19.96 5.72 -1.28
C GLU A 120 -20.27 4.68 -2.36
N ASP A 121 -19.46 4.64 -3.42
CA ASP A 121 -19.62 3.70 -4.54
C ASP A 121 -18.97 2.32 -4.30
N GLU A 122 -18.62 2.00 -3.05
CA GLU A 122 -17.92 0.77 -2.61
C GLU A 122 -16.47 0.62 -3.12
N GLY A 123 -15.98 1.56 -3.93
CA GLY A 123 -14.58 1.56 -4.36
C GLY A 123 -13.62 1.90 -3.21
N ILE A 124 -12.41 1.33 -3.25
CA ILE A 124 -11.36 1.63 -2.28
C ILE A 124 -10.38 2.65 -2.87
N LEU A 125 -10.01 3.64 -2.07
CA LEU A 125 -9.06 4.68 -2.40
C LEU A 125 -7.84 4.63 -1.48
N LEU A 126 -6.66 4.88 -2.06
CA LEU A 126 -5.44 5.19 -1.34
C LEU A 126 -5.05 6.64 -1.60
N PHE A 127 -4.70 7.37 -0.56
CA PHE A 127 -4.26 8.76 -0.71
C PHE A 127 -2.74 8.82 -0.93
N ARG A 128 -2.34 9.20 -2.15
CA ARG A 128 -0.95 9.48 -2.56
C ARG A 128 0.11 8.44 -2.09
N PRO A 129 -0.10 7.12 -2.32
CA PRO A 129 0.83 6.10 -1.84
C PRO A 129 2.26 6.24 -2.41
N GLN A 130 2.42 6.90 -3.57
CA GLN A 130 3.71 7.26 -4.15
C GLN A 130 4.56 8.12 -3.20
N GLU A 131 3.95 9.08 -2.50
CA GLU A 131 4.69 9.99 -1.59
C GLU A 131 5.19 9.24 -0.36
N ASN A 132 4.41 8.28 0.15
CA ASN A 132 4.85 7.38 1.20
C ASN A 132 6.03 6.52 0.74
N ALA A 133 5.98 5.99 -0.50
CA ALA A 133 7.07 5.20 -1.07
C ALA A 133 8.36 6.03 -1.22
N LEU A 134 8.26 7.27 -1.72
CA LEU A 134 9.39 8.18 -1.86
C LEU A 134 9.99 8.55 -0.50
N ARG A 135 9.14 8.79 0.52
CA ARG A 135 9.60 9.08 1.88
C ARG A 135 10.31 7.87 2.51
N MET A 136 9.79 6.66 2.29
CA MET A 136 10.47 5.42 2.70
C MET A 136 11.85 5.31 2.06
N LYS A 137 11.97 5.58 0.75
CA LYS A 137 13.25 5.55 0.05
C LYS A 137 14.26 6.54 0.64
N ILE A 138 13.85 7.79 0.88
CA ILE A 138 14.70 8.81 1.52
C ILE A 138 15.13 8.38 2.92
N GLY A 139 14.23 7.76 3.69
CA GLY A 139 14.55 7.22 5.02
C GLY A 139 15.54 6.06 4.96
N ALA A 140 15.39 5.17 3.99
CA ALA A 140 16.27 4.03 3.79
C ALA A 140 17.68 4.49 3.44
N ASP A 141 17.81 5.47 2.54
CA ASP A 141 19.09 6.06 2.18
C ASP A 141 19.79 6.68 3.41
N ARG A 142 19.06 7.38 4.28
CA ARG A 142 19.59 7.93 5.54
C ARG A 142 20.05 6.86 6.54
N MET A 143 19.40 5.70 6.54
CA MET A 143 19.71 4.58 7.43
C MET A 143 20.72 3.59 6.82
N CYS A 144 21.30 3.93 5.66
CA CYS A 144 22.17 3.05 4.89
C CYS A 144 21.51 1.69 4.60
N MET A 145 20.26 1.70 4.15
CA MET A 145 19.45 0.51 3.84
C MET A 145 19.04 0.52 2.35
N PRO A 146 18.95 -0.63 1.68
CA PRO A 146 18.26 -0.74 0.41
C PRO A 146 16.76 -0.50 0.62
N SER A 147 16.08 0.07 -0.38
CA SER A 147 14.62 0.27 -0.37
C SER A 147 13.93 -0.48 -1.50
N PRO A 148 12.67 -0.92 -1.31
CA PRO A 148 11.82 -1.33 -2.42
C PRO A 148 11.70 -0.22 -3.45
N THR A 149 11.53 -0.57 -4.72
CA THR A 149 11.16 0.43 -5.72
C THR A 149 9.80 1.03 -5.39
N VAL A 150 9.50 2.23 -5.92
CA VAL A 150 8.19 2.88 -5.73
C VAL A 150 7.06 1.97 -6.18
N ASP A 151 7.24 1.26 -7.29
CA ASP A 151 6.24 0.32 -7.81
C ASP A 151 6.08 -0.91 -6.91
N GLN A 152 7.18 -1.50 -6.42
CA GLN A 152 7.13 -2.63 -5.47
C GLN A 152 6.38 -2.24 -4.19
N PHE A 153 6.66 -1.05 -3.66
CA PHE A 153 5.97 -0.54 -2.47
C PHE A 153 4.47 -0.39 -2.72
N ILE A 154 4.08 0.25 -3.83
CA ILE A 154 2.68 0.51 -4.15
C ILE A 154 1.95 -0.81 -4.41
N ASP A 155 2.55 -1.74 -5.15
CA ASP A 155 1.99 -3.05 -5.42
C ASP A 155 1.74 -3.84 -4.12
N ALA A 156 2.73 -3.86 -3.21
CA ALA A 156 2.59 -4.48 -1.90
C ALA A 156 1.42 -3.90 -1.08
N VAL A 157 1.33 -2.57 -1.01
CA VAL A 157 0.22 -1.86 -0.35
C VAL A 157 -1.11 -2.25 -0.97
N LYS A 158 -1.21 -2.23 -2.31
CA LYS A 158 -2.44 -2.58 -3.04
C LYS A 158 -2.86 -4.02 -2.73
N LYS A 159 -1.92 -4.98 -2.80
CA LYS A 159 -2.16 -6.39 -2.51
C LYS A 159 -2.66 -6.59 -1.07
N THR A 160 -2.02 -5.97 -0.07
CA THR A 160 -2.45 -6.06 1.33
C THR A 160 -3.86 -5.50 1.53
N VAL A 161 -4.17 -4.36 0.91
CA VAL A 161 -5.50 -3.71 1.03
C VAL A 161 -6.58 -4.53 0.36
N LEU A 162 -6.31 -5.07 -0.84
CA LEU A 162 -7.27 -5.93 -1.55
C LEU A 162 -7.51 -7.24 -0.79
N ALA A 163 -6.46 -7.88 -0.27
CA ALA A 163 -6.58 -9.07 0.57
C ALA A 163 -7.35 -8.78 1.88
N SER A 164 -7.31 -7.54 2.35
CA SER A 164 -8.00 -7.07 3.56
C SER A 164 -9.27 -6.28 3.25
N LYS A 165 -9.86 -6.42 2.05
CA LYS A 165 -11.01 -5.60 1.60
C LYS A 165 -12.18 -5.59 2.58
N ARG A 166 -12.52 -6.73 3.18
CA ARG A 166 -13.59 -6.86 4.17
C ARG A 166 -13.34 -6.09 5.47
N TRP A 167 -12.08 -5.78 5.74
CA TRP A 167 -11.64 -5.02 6.92
C TRP A 167 -11.61 -3.51 6.66
N VAL A 168 -11.80 -3.04 5.42
CA VAL A 168 -11.92 -1.60 5.16
C VAL A 168 -13.29 -1.14 5.68
N PRO A 169 -13.34 -0.21 6.66
CA PRO A 169 -14.60 0.24 7.25
C PRO A 169 -15.61 0.72 6.20
N PRO A 170 -16.93 0.61 6.49
CA PRO A 170 -17.96 1.24 5.69
C PRO A 170 -17.70 2.74 5.51
N TYR A 171 -18.28 3.32 4.44
CA TYR A 171 -18.16 4.74 4.18
C TYR A 171 -18.55 5.58 5.41
N GLY A 172 -17.72 6.57 5.76
CA GLY A 172 -17.92 7.46 6.91
C GLY A 172 -17.61 6.86 8.29
N ARG A 173 -17.35 5.55 8.40
CA ARG A 173 -17.12 4.87 9.69
C ARG A 173 -15.64 4.72 10.09
N GLY A 174 -14.70 5.09 9.22
CA GLY A 174 -13.27 5.06 9.52
C GLY A 174 -12.40 4.77 8.30
N SER A 175 -11.24 4.17 8.54
CA SER A 175 -10.27 3.82 7.50
C SER A 175 -9.54 2.53 7.82
N LEU A 176 -9.00 1.85 6.81
CA LEU A 176 -8.01 0.80 7.02
C LEU A 176 -6.62 1.45 7.09
N TYR A 177 -6.01 1.44 8.26
CA TYR A 177 -4.64 1.90 8.43
C TYR A 177 -3.67 0.83 7.89
N VAL A 178 -2.77 1.24 7.01
CA VAL A 178 -1.77 0.37 6.38
C VAL A 178 -0.40 0.76 6.92
N ARG A 179 0.36 -0.23 7.36
CA ARG A 179 1.67 -0.07 7.99
C ARG A 179 2.74 -0.86 7.22
N PRO A 180 3.43 -0.20 6.26
CA PRO A 180 4.67 -0.70 5.70
C PRO A 180 5.82 -0.56 6.71
N LEU A 181 6.63 -1.60 6.83
CA LEU A 181 7.83 -1.70 7.65
C LEU A 181 9.00 -2.11 6.76
N LEU A 182 10.17 -1.52 6.99
CA LEU A 182 11.43 -1.96 6.39
C LEU A 182 12.43 -2.17 7.52
N MET A 183 12.96 -3.39 7.64
CA MET A 183 13.74 -3.82 8.81
C MET A 183 15.05 -4.47 8.36
N GLY A 184 16.17 -4.12 8.99
CA GLY A 184 17.44 -4.85 8.86
C GLY A 184 17.38 -6.15 9.66
N THR A 185 17.10 -7.25 8.97
CA THR A 185 16.84 -8.57 9.56
C THR A 185 18.05 -9.50 9.53
N GLY A 186 19.08 -9.16 8.78
CA GLY A 186 20.34 -9.91 8.71
C GLY A 186 21.05 -10.02 10.06
N ARG A 187 21.81 -11.11 10.22
CA ARG A 187 22.48 -11.49 11.47
C ARG A 187 23.77 -10.69 11.62
N ASN A 188 23.81 -9.70 12.52
CA ASN A 188 24.98 -8.83 12.65
C ASN A 188 25.13 -8.21 14.05
N LEU A 189 26.23 -8.54 14.74
CA LEU A 189 26.64 -7.92 16.00
C LEU A 189 27.57 -6.71 15.82
N GLY A 190 28.06 -6.46 14.60
CA GLY A 190 28.86 -5.29 14.28
C GLY A 190 27.98 -4.10 13.91
N VAL A 191 28.41 -2.89 14.27
CA VAL A 191 27.74 -1.65 13.88
C VAL A 191 28.04 -1.32 12.42
N LYS A 192 27.29 -1.96 11.51
CA LYS A 192 27.34 -1.75 10.05
C LYS A 192 25.97 -2.05 9.44
N PRO A 193 25.71 -1.63 8.18
CA PRO A 193 24.48 -2.01 7.50
C PRO A 193 24.22 -3.52 7.51
N SER A 194 22.96 -3.91 7.73
CA SER A 194 22.54 -5.30 7.68
C SER A 194 22.79 -5.92 6.30
N SER A 195 23.07 -7.22 6.25
CA SER A 195 23.17 -7.99 5.00
C SER A 195 21.81 -8.26 4.37
N ASP A 196 20.79 -8.45 5.21
CA ASP A 196 19.46 -8.88 4.81
C ASP A 196 18.40 -7.95 5.36
N TYR A 197 17.35 -7.74 4.57
CA TYR A 197 16.26 -6.86 4.94
C TYR A 197 14.91 -7.50 4.63
N THR A 198 13.92 -7.17 5.46
CA THR A 198 12.54 -7.58 5.25
C THR A 198 11.67 -6.34 5.11
N PHE A 199 10.95 -6.27 4.00
CA PHE A 199 9.86 -5.33 3.78
C PHE A 199 8.53 -6.02 4.03
N LEU A 200 7.74 -5.49 4.96
CA LEU A 200 6.47 -6.07 5.37
C LEU A 200 5.36 -5.02 5.37
N VAL A 201 4.16 -5.38 4.92
CA VAL A 201 2.99 -4.50 4.97
C VAL A 201 1.85 -5.22 5.66
N TYR A 202 1.43 -4.73 6.82
CA TYR A 202 0.21 -5.17 7.49
C TYR A 202 -0.83 -4.05 7.52
N ALA A 203 -2.06 -4.38 7.89
CA ALA A 203 -3.15 -3.42 7.99
C ALA A 203 -3.98 -3.64 9.26
N SER A 204 -4.73 -2.62 9.66
CA SER A 204 -5.68 -2.70 10.76
C SER A 204 -6.80 -1.67 10.59
N PRO A 205 -8.09 -2.03 10.79
CA PRO A 205 -9.17 -1.06 10.77
C PRO A 205 -9.04 -0.09 11.95
N VAL A 206 -9.24 1.20 11.68
CA VAL A 206 -9.23 2.26 12.70
C VAL A 206 -10.44 3.17 12.52
N GLY A 207 -11.05 3.55 13.65
CA GLY A 207 -12.13 4.53 13.68
C GLY A 207 -11.63 5.97 13.53
N ASN A 208 -12.56 6.91 13.71
CA ASN A 208 -12.24 8.34 13.69
C ASN A 208 -11.48 8.75 14.97
N TYR A 209 -10.35 9.42 14.78
CA TYR A 209 -9.34 9.65 15.82
C TYR A 209 -9.69 10.76 16.83
N HIS A 210 -10.51 11.74 16.41
CA HIS A 210 -10.79 12.94 17.23
C HIS A 210 -12.21 12.89 17.79
N LYS A 211 -12.33 12.77 19.11
CA LYS A 211 -13.59 12.88 19.85
C LYS A 211 -13.66 14.11 20.78
N GLY A 212 -12.66 15.00 20.76
CA GLY A 212 -12.60 16.19 21.60
C GLY A 212 -11.31 16.99 21.45
N ASP A 213 -11.11 17.95 22.37
CA ASP A 213 -9.96 18.86 22.39
C ASP A 213 -8.65 18.15 22.78
N LEU A 214 -7.54 18.62 22.21
CA LEU A 214 -6.20 18.11 22.50
C LEU A 214 -5.46 19.08 23.43
N ASN A 215 -5.06 18.61 24.61
CA ASN A 215 -4.19 19.37 25.51
C ASN A 215 -2.73 19.08 25.19
N LEU A 216 -1.93 20.15 24.97
CA LEU A 216 -0.50 20.05 24.73
C LEU A 216 0.26 20.49 25.98
N MET A 217 1.23 19.68 26.41
CA MET A 217 2.16 20.05 27.47
C MET A 217 3.43 20.60 26.82
N VAL A 218 3.79 21.83 27.19
CA VAL A 218 5.02 22.51 26.75
C VAL A 218 5.86 22.72 27.99
N GLU A 219 7.07 22.16 28.00
CA GLU A 219 8.03 22.29 29.09
C GLU A 219 9.21 23.11 28.59
N ASP A 220 9.30 24.37 29.04
CA ASP A 220 10.38 25.30 28.68
C ASP A 220 11.56 25.15 29.64
N ASN A 221 12.15 23.95 29.72
CA ASN A 221 13.38 23.70 30.49
C ASN A 221 14.57 23.55 29.54
N VAL A 222 15.13 24.69 29.11
CA VAL A 222 16.46 24.79 28.50
C VAL A 222 17.42 25.42 29.51
#